data_AF-A0A1F5AXX1-F1
#
_entry.id   AF-A0A1F5AXX1-F1
#
_cell.length_a   1.000
_cell.length_b   1.000
_cell.length_c   1.000
_cell.angle_alpha   90.00
_cell.angle_beta   90.00
_cell.angle_gamma   90.00
#
_symmetry.space_group_name_H-M   'P 1'
#
loop_
_entity.id
_entity.type
_entity.pdbx_description
1 polymer ?
#
loop_
_entity_poly.entity_id
_entity_poly.type
_entity_poly.pdbx_seq_one_letter_code
_entity_poly.pdbx_strand_id
1 'polypeptide(L)' 'MDLDAAAALAAKAKESVREESGRVLAEIDAYAALATGNPYATHDDIQEAIEASRAAQDAVSEIKSAAIIGIDNGVKEIS' A
#
# COMPACT_ATOMS: atom_id res chain seq x y z
N MET A 1 -31.59 1.05 6.72
CA MET A 1 -30.44 0.28 6.19
C MET A 1 -29.95 -0.60 7.31
N ASP A 2 -29.50 -1.81 6.99
CA ASP A 2 -28.97 -2.75 7.99
C ASP A 2 -27.54 -2.35 8.35
N LEU A 3 -27.35 -1.79 9.54
CA LEU A 3 -26.05 -1.30 10.04
C LEU A 3 -25.00 -2.41 10.04
N ASP A 4 -25.42 -3.66 10.27
CA ASP A 4 -24.55 -4.82 10.28
C ASP A 4 -24.03 -5.14 8.87
N ALA A 5 -24.85 -4.93 7.84
CA ALA A 5 -24.45 -5.12 6.44
C ALA A 5 -23.43 -4.04 5.98
N ALA A 6 -23.60 -2.79 6.43
CA ALA A 6 -22.65 -1.71 6.14
C ALA A 6 -21.29 -1.96 6.81
N ALA A 7 -21.28 -2.41 8.07
CA ALA A 7 -20.08 -2.77 8.80
C ALA A 7 -19.34 -3.96 8.15
N ALA A 8 -20.08 -4.99 7.71
CA ALA A 8 -19.50 -6.14 7.01
C ALA A 8 -18.87 -5.76 5.67
N LEU A 9 -19.53 -4.90 4.89
CA LEU A 9 -19.00 -4.41 3.61
C LEU A 9 -17.71 -3.59 3.82
N ALA A 10 -17.69 -2.73 4.84
CA ALA A 10 -16.52 -1.94 5.19
C ALA A 10 -15.34 -2.79 5.67
N ALA A 11 -15.60 -3.85 6.43
CA ALA A 11 -14.58 -4.80 6.83
C ALA A 11 -13.94 -5.46 5.60
N LYS A 12 -14.76 -5.93 4.64
CA LYS A 12 -14.29 -6.53 3.40
C LYS A 12 -13.50 -5.53 2.52
N ALA A 13 -13.96 -4.28 2.42
CA ALA A 13 -13.24 -3.25 1.67
C ALA A 13 -11.86 -2.95 2.29
N LYS A 14 -11.77 -2.87 3.62
CA LYS A 14 -10.49 -2.68 4.34
C LYS A 14 -9.55 -3.87 4.16
N GLU A 15 -10.08 -5.08 4.10
CA GLU A 15 -9.30 -6.29 3.81
C GLU A 15 -8.70 -6.24 2.40
N SER A 16 -9.52 -5.97 1.37
CA SER A 16 -9.04 -5.82 -0.01
C SER A 16 -7.99 -4.72 -0.15
N VAL A 17 -8.15 -3.57 0.52
CA VAL A 17 -7.13 -2.51 0.54
C VAL A 17 -5.82 -3.02 1.15
N ARG A 18 -5.87 -3.79 2.24
CA ARG A 18 -4.67 -4.35 2.89
C ARG A 18 -3.97 -5.39 2.02
N GLU A 19 -4.72 -6.29 1.41
CA GLU A 19 -4.19 -7.33 0.53
C GLU A 19 -3.47 -6.71 -0.68
N GLU A 20 -4.14 -5.78 -1.37
CA GLU A 20 -3.56 -5.15 -2.56
C GLU A 20 -2.36 -4.26 -2.21
N SER A 21 -2.43 -3.50 -1.11
CA SER A 21 -1.27 -2.74 -0.64
C SER A 21 -0.10 -3.66 -0.28
N GLY A 22 -0.37 -4.82 0.32
CA GLY A 22 0.66 -5.82 0.64
C GLY A 22 1.32 -6.39 -0.63
N ARG A 23 0.52 -6.67 -1.67
CA ARG A 23 1.02 -7.11 -2.98
C ARG A 23 1.93 -6.07 -3.62
N VAL A 24 1.50 -4.81 -3.64
CA VAL A 24 2.29 -3.71 -4.22
C VAL A 24 3.59 -3.49 -3.44
N LEU A 25 3.57 -3.56 -2.11
CA LEU A 25 4.80 -3.46 -1.31
C LEU A 25 5.79 -4.59 -1.62
N ALA A 26 5.30 -5.82 -1.77
CA ALA A 26 6.15 -6.95 -2.16
C ALA A 26 6.74 -6.78 -3.57
N GLU A 27 5.98 -6.21 -4.50
CA GLU A 27 6.49 -5.87 -5.85
C GLU A 27 7.57 -4.78 -5.79
N ILE A 28 7.38 -3.73 -4.98
CA ILE A 28 8.39 -2.68 -4.76
C ILE A 28 9.70 -3.30 -4.23
N ASP A 29 9.60 -4.15 -3.21
CA ASP A 29 10.77 -4.83 -2.64
C ASP A 29 11.49 -5.71 -3.67
N ALA A 30 10.73 -6.43 -4.50
CA ALA A 30 11.29 -7.24 -5.57
C ALA A 30 12.03 -6.40 -6.63
N TYR A 31 11.47 -5.26 -7.04
CA TYR A 31 12.13 -4.35 -7.98
C TYR A 31 13.40 -3.74 -7.38
N ALA A 32 13.37 -3.32 -6.12
CA ALA A 32 14.54 -2.79 -5.43
C ALA A 32 15.65 -3.85 -5.31
N ALA A 33 15.29 -5.10 -4.98
CA ALA A 33 16.25 -6.21 -4.93
C ALA A 33 16.88 -6.50 -6.30
N LEU A 34 16.10 -6.45 -7.38
CA LEU A 34 16.61 -6.61 -8.74
C LEU A 34 17.56 -5.48 -9.15
N ALA A 35 17.20 -4.23 -8.86
CA ALA A 35 18.03 -3.07 -9.20
C ALA A 35 19.36 -3.08 -8.42
N THR A 36 19.31 -3.38 -7.12
CA THR A 36 20.49 -3.41 -6.26
C THR A 36 21.37 -4.64 -6.44
N GLY A 37 20.80 -5.74 -6.96
CA GLY A 37 21.53 -6.98 -7.26
C GLY A 37 22.16 -7.02 -8.65
N ASN A 38 22.01 -5.97 -9.48
CA ASN A 38 22.56 -5.94 -10.83
C ASN A 38 24.09 -5.80 -10.80
N PRO A 39 24.87 -6.72 -11.42
CA PRO A 39 26.33 -6.70 -11.38
C PRO A 39 26.97 -5.49 -12.08
N TYR A 40 26.20 -4.74 -12.87
CA TYR A 40 26.65 -3.52 -13.55
C TYR A 40 26.14 -2.23 -12.90
N ALA A 41 25.35 -2.33 -11.82
CA ALA A 41 24.87 -1.15 -11.10
C ALA A 41 26.04 -0.46 -10.38
N THR A 42 26.10 0.86 -10.52
CA THR A 42 27.01 1.70 -9.74
C THR A 42 26.48 1.91 -8.32
N HIS A 43 27.33 2.46 -7.44
CA HIS A 43 26.89 2.87 -6.10
C HIS A 43 25.71 3.84 -6.17
N ASP A 44 25.75 4.79 -7.10
CA ASP A 44 24.72 5.82 -7.25
C ASP A 44 23.40 5.21 -7.74
N ASP A 45 23.45 4.26 -8.68
CA ASP A 45 22.26 3.51 -9.14
C ASP A 45 21.61 2.73 -7.99
N ILE A 46 22.43 2.09 -7.14
CA ILE A 46 21.96 1.36 -5.95
C ILE A 46 21.30 2.32 -4.96
N GLN A 47 21.91 3.47 -4.72
CA GLN A 47 21.36 4.48 -3.81
C GLN A 47 20.03 5.04 -4.33
N GLU A 48 19.95 5.39 -5.62
CA GLU A 48 18.73 5.88 -6.26
C GLU A 48 17.61 4.83 -6.17
N ALA A 49 17.91 3.56 -6.43
CA ALA A 49 16.94 2.48 -6.32
C ALA A 49 16.39 2.31 -4.88
N ILE A 50 17.25 2.43 -3.87
CA ILE A 50 16.85 2.37 -2.46
C ILE A 50 15.96 3.57 -2.09
N GLU A 51 16.33 4.77 -2.51
CA GLU A 51 15.56 5.99 -2.25
C GLU A 51 14.19 5.95 -2.94
N ALA A 52 14.14 5.53 -4.20
CA ALA A 52 12.91 5.33 -4.94
C ALA A 52 12.00 4.27 -4.30
N SER A 53 12.58 3.15 -3.85
CA SER A 53 11.85 2.10 -3.13
C SER A 53 11.21 2.63 -1.85
N ARG A 54 11.95 3.40 -1.05
CA ARG A 54 11.42 4.00 0.19
C ARG A 54 10.27 4.96 -0.09
N ALA A 55 10.47 5.87 -1.04
CA ALA A 55 9.42 6.81 -1.43
C ALA A 55 8.15 6.10 -1.91
N ALA A 56 8.28 5.01 -2.66
CA ALA A 56 7.16 4.20 -3.10
C ALA A 56 6.45 3.48 -1.93
N GLN A 57 7.20 2.90 -0.99
CA GLN A 57 6.63 2.26 0.21
C GLN A 57 5.86 3.25 1.09
N ASP A 58 6.39 4.46 1.26
CA ASP A 58 5.75 5.54 1.99
C ASP A 58 4.44 5.95 1.31
N ALA A 59 4.47 6.18 0.00
CA ALA A 59 3.27 6.53 -0.78
C ALA A 59 2.17 5.46 -0.68
N VAL A 60 2.52 4.17 -0.79
CA VAL A 60 1.56 3.07 -0.63
C VAL A 60 0.98 3.04 0.78
N SER A 61 1.80 3.30 1.80
CA SER A 61 1.36 3.35 3.19
C SER A 61 0.41 4.51 3.47
N GLU A 62 0.64 5.67 2.87
CA GLU A 62 -0.26 6.83 2.93
C GLU A 62 -1.60 6.54 2.25
N ILE A 63 -1.58 6.02 1.02
CA ILE A 63 -2.79 5.67 0.25
C ILE A 63 -3.63 4.66 1.01
N LYS A 64 -3.01 3.59 1.53
CA LYS A 64 -3.68 2.56 2.34
C LYS A 64 -4.37 3.19 3.55
N SER A 65 -3.68 4.07 4.27
CA SER A 65 -4.20 4.71 5.47
C SER A 65 -5.37 5.64 5.13
N ALA A 66 -5.23 6.47 4.09
CA ALA A 66 -6.28 7.36 3.61
C ALA A 66 -7.53 6.59 3.17
N ALA A 67 -7.36 5.47 2.46
CA ALA A 67 -8.46 4.61 2.02
C ALA A 67 -9.20 3.99 3.22
N ILE A 68 -8.48 3.47 4.22
CA ILE A 68 -9.09 2.90 5.43
C ILE A 68 -9.87 3.96 6.20
N ILE A 69 -9.30 5.15 6.39
CA ILE A 69 -9.98 6.28 7.06
C ILE A 69 -11.24 6.70 6.27
N GLY A 70 -11.14 6.77 4.94
CA GLY A 70 -12.27 7.07 4.06
C GLY A 70 -13.41 6.07 4.19
N ILE A 71 -13.09 4.77 4.26
CA ILE A 71 -14.08 3.71 4.48
C ILE A 71 -14.76 3.88 5.85
N ASP A 72 -13.98 4.09 6.92
CA ASP A 72 -14.53 4.24 8.27
C ASP A 72 -15.41 5.49 8.40
N ASN A 73 -15.04 6.60 7.75
CA ASN A 73 -15.86 7.81 7.72
C ASN A 73 -17.15 7.60 6.91
N GLY A 74 -17.07 6.95 5.75
CA GLY A 74 -18.24 6.64 4.94
C GLY A 74 -19.26 5.76 5.67
N VAL A 75 -18.80 4.79 6.48
CA VAL A 75 -19.72 3.99 7.31
C VAL A 75 -20.43 4.86 8.34
N LYS A 76 -19.71 5.74 9.04
CA LYS A 76 -20.29 6.63 10.07
C LYS A 76 -21.35 7.57 9.50
N GLU A 77 -21.19 8.04 8.26
CA GLU A 77 -22.17 8.93 7.61
C GLU A 77 -23.49 8.22 7.25
N ILE A 78 -23.45 6.90 7.09
CA ILE A 78 -24.60 6.07 6.72
C ILE A 78 -25.25 5.43 7.98
N SER A 79 -24.57 5.49 9.12
CA SER A 79 -24.99 4.91 10.41
C SER A 79 -25.95 5.82 11.17
#